data_AF-A0A7C0VGS0-F1
#
_entry.id   AF-A0A7C0VGS0-F1
#
_cell.length_a   1.000
_cell.length_b   1.000
_cell.length_c   1.000
_cell.angle_alpha   90.00
_cell.angle_beta   90.00
_cell.angle_gamma   90.00
#
_symmetry.space_group_name_H-M   'P 1'
#
loop_
_entity.id
_entity.type
_entity.pdbx_description
1 polymer ?
#
loop_
_entity_poly.entity_id
_entity_poly.type
_entity_poly.pdbx_seq_one_letter_code
_entity_poly.pdbx_strand_id
1 'polypeptide(L)'
;TIRGCAVGMLAGALVGVAQGWPTVGVVQGVGAILGDLMSSFVKRRLDLEPGASAPLLDQLDFIVVAALLSQPLTKASHQDLATIILLTVPIHYLANFFSWLFKVKDRPW
;
A
#
# COMPACT_ATOMS: atom_id res chain seq x y z
N THR A 1 2.47 -6.02 11.85
CA THR A 1 2.17 -7.02 12.90
C THR A 1 1.22 -8.06 12.35
N ILE A 2 1.07 -9.25 12.96
CA ILE A 2 0.10 -10.27 12.48
C ILE A 2 -1.32 -9.69 12.42
N ARG A 3 -1.73 -8.94 13.44
CA ARG A 3 -3.03 -8.24 13.47
C ARG A 3 -3.17 -7.26 12.31
N GLY A 4 -2.14 -6.46 12.04
CA GLY A 4 -2.12 -5.53 10.91
C GLY A 4 -2.28 -6.24 9.57
N CYS A 5 -1.57 -7.36 9.36
CA CYS A 5 -1.70 -8.17 8.15
C CYS A 5 -3.14 -8.70 7.98
N ALA A 6 -3.71 -9.29 9.04
CA ALA A 6 -5.06 -9.83 8.99
C ALA A 6 -6.10 -8.73 8.72
N VAL A 7 -6.03 -7.60 9.42
CA VAL A 7 -6.95 -6.48 9.23
C VAL A 7 -6.81 -5.88 7.83
N GLY A 8 -5.59 -5.70 7.32
CA GLY A 8 -5.36 -5.16 5.98
C GLY A 8 -5.91 -6.06 4.88
N MET A 9 -5.67 -7.38 4.97
CA MET A 9 -6.23 -8.34 4.00
C MET A 9 -7.76 -8.37 4.05
N LEU A 10 -8.35 -8.35 5.26
CA LEU A 10 -9.80 -8.29 5.44
C LEU A 10 -10.40 -6.99 4.87
N ALA A 11 -9.76 -5.85 5.12
CA ALA A 11 -10.19 -4.56 4.58
C ALA A 11 -10.19 -4.59 3.04
N GLY A 12 -9.12 -5.11 2.41
CA GLY A 12 -9.07 -5.28 0.96
C GLY A 12 -10.19 -6.17 0.41
N ALA A 13 -10.47 -7.30 1.08
CA ALA A 13 -11.57 -8.19 0.70
C ALA A 13 -12.94 -7.49 0.80
N LEU A 14 -13.21 -6.78 1.89
CA LEU A 14 -14.46 -6.05 2.10
C LEU A 14 -14.65 -4.94 1.07
N VAL A 15 -13.60 -4.18 0.77
CA VAL A 15 -13.62 -3.15 -0.28
C VAL A 15 -13.89 -3.78 -1.64
N GLY A 16 -13.25 -4.91 -1.96
CA GLY A 16 -13.51 -5.64 -3.20
C GLY A 16 -14.96 -6.09 -3.34
N VAL A 17 -15.55 -6.63 -2.26
CA VAL A 17 -16.97 -6.99 -2.22
C VAL A 17 -17.84 -5.75 -2.47
N ALA A 18 -17.56 -4.65 -1.77
CA ALA A 18 -18.32 -3.40 -1.92
C ALA A 18 -18.24 -2.82 -3.34
N GLN A 19 -17.11 -3.01 -4.03
CA GLN A 19 -16.91 -2.58 -5.41
C GLN A 19 -17.51 -3.55 -6.44
N GLY A 20 -17.95 -4.75 -6.04
CA GLY A 20 -18.46 -5.80 -6.93
C GLY A 20 -17.36 -6.70 -7.53
N TRP A 21 -16.12 -6.58 -7.05
CA TRP A 21 -14.94 -7.32 -7.54
C TRP A 21 -14.23 -8.05 -6.37
N PRO A 22 -14.90 -9.02 -5.72
CA PRO A 22 -14.41 -9.62 -4.48
C PRO A 22 -13.06 -10.33 -4.64
N THR A 23 -12.86 -11.04 -5.76
CA THR A 23 -11.60 -11.74 -6.05
C THR A 23 -10.44 -10.77 -6.23
N VAL A 24 -10.66 -9.65 -6.93
CA VAL A 24 -9.66 -8.59 -7.11
C VAL A 24 -9.30 -7.96 -5.76
N GLY A 25 -10.29 -7.61 -4.93
CA GLY A 25 -10.01 -7.01 -3.62
C GLY A 25 -9.22 -7.93 -2.68
N VAL A 26 -9.48 -9.24 -2.69
CA VAL A 26 -8.68 -10.22 -1.96
C VAL A 26 -7.23 -10.24 -2.47
N VAL A 27 -7.04 -10.35 -3.79
CA VAL A 27 -5.71 -10.42 -4.40
C VAL A 27 -4.92 -9.13 -4.17
N GLN A 28 -5.56 -7.97 -4.33
CA GLN A 28 -4.94 -6.67 -4.06
C GLN A 28 -4.63 -6.48 -2.57
N GLY A 29 -5.51 -6.91 -1.66
CA GLY A 29 -5.26 -6.85 -0.22
C GLY A 29 -4.07 -7.70 0.21
N VAL A 30 -3.95 -8.91 -0.33
CA VAL A 30 -2.77 -9.77 -0.11
C VAL A 30 -1.52 -9.14 -0.71
N GLY A 31 -1.60 -8.64 -1.94
CA GLY A 31 -0.47 -8.00 -2.62
C GLY A 31 0.04 -6.74 -1.91
N ALA A 32 -0.87 -5.91 -1.37
CA ALA A 32 -0.51 -4.73 -0.61
C ALA A 32 0.30 -5.09 0.64
N ILE A 33 -0.18 -6.07 1.43
CA ILE A 33 0.55 -6.54 2.62
C ILE A 33 1.89 -7.17 2.24
N LEU A 34 1.97 -7.92 1.14
CA LEU A 34 3.25 -8.47 0.67
C LEU A 34 4.23 -7.35 0.28
N GLY A 35 3.77 -6.31 -0.41
CA GLY A 35 4.57 -5.14 -0.74
C GLY A 35 5.17 -4.46 0.50
N ASP A 36 4.32 -4.15 1.48
CA ASP A 36 4.77 -3.56 2.76
C ASP A 36 5.81 -4.42 3.48
N LEU A 37 5.62 -5.75 3.48
CA LEU A 37 6.56 -6.68 4.11
C LEU A 37 7.89 -6.75 3.35
N MET A 38 7.85 -6.78 2.02
CA MET A 38 9.06 -6.76 1.17
C MET A 38 9.85 -5.47 1.37
N SER A 39 9.18 -4.32 1.32
CA SER A 39 9.79 -3.00 1.60
C SER A 39 10.38 -2.94 3.00
N SER A 40 9.62 -3.35 4.02
CA SER A 40 10.11 -3.43 5.39
C SER A 40 11.35 -4.32 5.52
N PHE A 41 11.38 -5.48 4.85
CA PHE A 41 12.55 -6.36 4.82
C PHE A 41 13.75 -5.68 4.16
N VAL A 42 13.57 -5.05 2.99
CA VAL A 42 14.63 -4.32 2.29
C VAL A 42 15.18 -3.19 3.18
N LYS A 43 14.31 -2.40 3.82
CA LYS A 43 14.72 -1.34 4.75
C LYS A 43 15.57 -1.86 5.91
N ARG A 44 15.27 -3.05 6.44
CA ARG A 44 16.11 -3.69 7.48
C ARG A 44 17.47 -4.16 6.96
N ARG A 45 17.59 -4.49 5.67
CA ARG A 45 18.89 -4.83 5.04
C ARG A 45 19.76 -3.61 4.74
N LEU A 46 19.14 -2.44 4.67
CA LEU A 46 19.79 -1.14 4.51
C LEU A 46 20.06 -0.44 5.86
N ASP A 47 19.96 -1.17 6.98
CA ASP A 47 20.14 -0.66 8.35
C ASP A 47 19.25 0.55 8.71
N LEU A 48 18.13 0.74 8.02
CA LEU A 48 17.14 1.74 8.39
C LEU A 48 16.36 1.26 9.60
N GLU A 49 16.16 2.12 10.60
CA GLU A 49 15.36 1.81 11.79
C GLU A 49 13.87 1.64 11.48
N PRO A 50 13.11 0.87 12.27
CA PRO A 50 11.65 0.86 12.19
C PRO A 50 11.06 2.28 12.25
N GLY A 51 10.23 2.64 11.27
CA GLY A 51 9.66 4.00 11.16
C GLY A 51 10.55 5.05 10.50
N ALA A 52 11.78 4.70 10.09
CA ALA A 52 12.58 5.55 9.21
C ALA A 52 11.89 5.68 7.85
N SER A 53 11.94 6.89 7.28
CA SER A 53 11.40 7.17 5.95
C SER A 53 12.30 6.56 4.86
N ALA A 54 11.69 5.91 3.89
CA ALA A 54 12.31 5.54 2.62
C ALA A 54 11.45 6.11 1.48
N PRO A 55 11.71 7.35 1.03
CA PRO A 55 10.92 7.99 -0.02
C PRO A 55 10.87 7.16 -1.31
N LEU A 56 9.75 7.26 -2.02
CA LEU A 56 9.29 6.43 -3.13
C LEU A 56 9.02 4.96 -2.79
N LEU A 57 9.88 4.34 -1.98
CA LEU A 57 9.69 2.96 -1.56
C LEU A 57 8.41 2.84 -0.70
N ASP A 58 8.31 3.65 0.35
CA ASP A 58 7.18 3.62 1.30
C ASP A 58 5.84 4.06 0.68
N GLN A 59 5.86 4.74 -0.47
CA GLN A 59 4.64 5.23 -1.12
C GLN A 59 4.11 4.26 -2.19
N LEU A 60 4.99 3.45 -2.79
CA LEU A 60 4.68 2.66 -3.98
C LEU A 60 4.79 1.15 -3.75
N ASP A 61 5.46 0.70 -2.69
CA ASP A 61 5.65 -0.71 -2.36
C ASP A 61 4.36 -1.54 -2.38
N PHE A 62 3.34 -1.12 -1.61
CA PHE A 62 2.07 -1.83 -1.51
C PHE A 62 1.35 -1.88 -2.86
N ILE A 63 1.35 -0.78 -3.60
CA ILE A 63 0.51 -0.64 -4.79
C ILE A 63 1.13 -1.33 -6.01
N VAL A 64 2.46 -1.31 -6.12
CA VAL A 64 3.17 -2.01 -7.20
C VAL A 64 2.93 -3.51 -7.09
N VAL A 65 3.10 -4.10 -5.89
CA VAL A 65 2.90 -5.54 -5.71
C VAL A 65 1.42 -5.91 -5.88
N ALA A 66 0.49 -5.12 -5.33
CA ALA A 66 -0.94 -5.33 -5.53
C ALA A 66 -1.34 -5.30 -7.00
N ALA A 67 -0.88 -4.31 -7.77
CA ALA A 67 -1.17 -4.18 -9.19
C ALA A 67 -0.56 -5.32 -10.02
N LEU A 68 0.68 -5.73 -9.72
CA LEU A 68 1.33 -6.85 -10.40
C LEU A 68 0.57 -8.15 -10.19
N LEU A 69 0.16 -8.45 -8.96
CA LEU A 69 -0.58 -9.68 -8.65
C LEU A 69 -2.00 -9.68 -9.20
N SER A 70 -2.68 -8.53 -9.23
CA SER A 70 -4.04 -8.43 -9.74
C SER A 70 -4.12 -8.26 -11.26
N GLN A 71 -3.00 -8.00 -11.95
CA GLN A 71 -2.98 -7.71 -13.38
C GLN A 71 -3.68 -8.74 -14.28
N PRO A 72 -3.56 -10.07 -14.04
CA PRO A 72 -4.30 -11.05 -14.84
C PRO A 72 -5.83 -10.93 -14.72
N LEU A 73 -6.32 -10.34 -13.61
CA LEU A 73 -7.75 -10.16 -13.31
C LEU A 73 -8.25 -8.78 -13.77
N THR A 74 -7.49 -7.73 -13.49
CA THR A 74 -7.89 -6.34 -13.77
C THR A 74 -7.59 -5.92 -15.20
N LYS A 75 -6.54 -6.48 -15.81
CA LYS A 75 -6.02 -6.08 -17.13
C LYS A 75 -5.81 -4.56 -17.21
N ALA A 76 -5.26 -3.98 -16.14
CA ALA A 76 -5.05 -2.54 -16.03
C ALA A 76 -4.13 -2.06 -17.16
N SER A 77 -4.54 -0.98 -17.82
CA SER A 77 -3.76 -0.36 -18.88
C SER A 77 -2.56 0.40 -18.31
N HIS A 78 -1.61 0.77 -19.17
CA HIS A 78 -0.51 1.64 -18.77
C HIS A 78 -1.00 3.01 -18.25
N GLN A 79 -2.13 3.50 -18.76
CA GLN A 79 -2.73 4.75 -18.31
C GLN A 79 -3.32 4.61 -16.91
N ASP A 80 -3.96 3.48 -16.60
CA ASP A 80 -4.48 3.19 -15.26
C ASP A 80 -3.34 3.12 -14.24
N LEU A 81 -2.26 2.39 -14.56
CA LEU A 81 -1.09 2.27 -13.70
C LEU A 81 -0.41 3.63 -13.47
N ALA A 82 -0.25 4.43 -14.53
CA ALA A 82 0.31 5.78 -14.42
C ALA A 82 -0.57 6.68 -13.54
N THR A 83 -1.89 6.61 -13.70
CA THR A 83 -2.86 7.37 -12.90
C THR A 83 -2.78 6.98 -11.43
N ILE A 84 -2.74 5.67 -11.15
CA ILE A 84 -2.61 5.14 -9.79
C ILE A 84 -1.34 5.67 -9.13
N ILE A 85 -0.17 5.54 -9.79
CA ILE A 85 1.10 6.02 -9.23
C ILE A 85 1.07 7.53 -9.00
N LEU A 86 0.58 8.30 -9.99
CA LEU A 86 0.52 9.75 -9.94
C LEU A 86 -0.36 10.25 -8.79
N LEU A 87 -1.47 9.56 -8.50
CA LEU A 87 -2.38 9.92 -7.41
C LEU A 87 -1.90 9.42 -6.05
N THR A 88 -1.32 8.22 -5.97
CA THR A 88 -0.91 7.62 -4.70
C THR A 88 0.16 8.44 -3.99
N VAL A 89 1.18 8.93 -4.71
CA VAL A 89 2.28 9.70 -4.10
C VAL A 89 1.77 10.93 -3.34
N PRO A 90 1.01 11.87 -3.94
CA PRO A 90 0.50 13.03 -3.23
C PRO A 90 -0.51 12.66 -2.13
N ILE A 91 -1.41 11.69 -2.38
CA ILE A 91 -2.37 11.23 -1.37
C ILE A 91 -1.65 10.70 -0.13
N HIS A 92 -0.58 9.92 -0.32
CA HIS A 92 0.18 9.34 0.77
C HIS A 92 0.84 10.41 1.65
N TYR A 93 1.50 11.40 1.04
CA TYR A 93 2.09 12.51 1.78
C TYR A 93 1.03 13.37 2.49
N LEU A 94 -0.10 13.65 1.86
CA LEU A 94 -1.21 14.39 2.48
C LEU A 94 -1.77 13.62 3.68
N ALA A 95 -2.01 12.32 3.55
CA ALA A 95 -2.51 11.48 4.63
C ALA A 95 -1.56 11.46 5.83
N ASN A 96 -0.23 11.35 5.61
CA ASN A 96 0.75 11.40 6.69
C ASN A 96 0.86 12.79 7.31
N PHE A 97 0.77 13.86 6.51
CA PHE A 97 0.73 15.22 7.02
C PHE A 97 -0.48 15.45 7.94
N PHE A 98 -1.69 15.05 7.53
CA PHE A 98 -2.88 15.17 8.38
C PHE A 98 -2.78 14.27 9.63
N SER A 99 -2.26 13.05 9.50
CA SER A 99 -2.07 12.17 10.65
C SER A 99 -1.10 12.76 11.68
N TRP A 100 -0.05 13.44 11.22
CA TRP A 100 0.86 14.19 12.07
C TRP A 100 0.20 15.44 12.68
N LEU A 101 -0.55 16.20 11.88
CA LEU A 101 -1.28 17.39 12.34
C LEU A 101 -2.27 17.07 13.47
N PHE A 102 -2.97 15.93 13.37
CA PHE A 102 -3.87 15.42 14.40
C PHE A 102 -3.17 14.65 15.54
N LYS A 103 -1.82 14.62 15.55
CA LYS A 103 -1.00 13.92 16.56
C LYS A 103 -1.28 12.41 16.67
N VAL A 104 -1.76 11.81 15.59
CA VAL A 104 -1.87 10.34 15.45
C VAL A 104 -0.50 9.74 15.14
N LYS A 105 0.35 10.48 14.40
CA LYS A 105 1.77 10.16 14.17
C LYS A 105 2.67 11.24 14.74
N ASP A 106 3.84 10.84 15.22
CA ASP A 106 4.88 11.77 15.71
C ASP A 106 5.62 12.49 14.58
N ARG A 107 5.59 11.94 13.37
CA ARG A 107 6.39 12.36 12.21
C ARG A 107 5.51 12.53 10.96
N PRO A 108 5.77 13.52 10.09
CA PRO A 108 4.92 13.88 8.95
C PRO A 108 5.10 13.04 7.67
N TRP A 109 5.94 12.00 7.69
CA TRP A 109 6.22 11.15 6.53
C TRP A 109 5.56 9.79 6.60
#